data_AF-A0A846E0P5-F1
#
_entry.id   AF-A0A846E0P5-F1
#
_cell.length_a   1.000
_cell.length_b   1.000
_cell.length_c   1.000
_cell.angle_alpha   90.00
_cell.angle_beta   90.00
_cell.angle_gamma   90.00
#
_symmetry.space_group_name_H-M   'P 1'
#
loop_
_entity.id
_entity.type
_entity.pdbx_description
1 polymer ?
#
loop_
_entity_poly.entity_id
_entity_poly.type
_entity_poly.pdbx_seq_one_letter_code
_entity_poly.pdbx_strand_id
1 'polypeptide(L)'
;MKILNDCLKLFASGTPIIGLEYYCAERQQLLFEFEKFAQVKGLSVYYWNSGFTTIQCVNFSEQCILESTELAVTDDILKFLLEKEEPGIFLLEDILGAEKHLLDNRCISQISNAFFQMRWRNIEQYWVLLSDYIQLPTQLQPLIPVFKYPLPDCSEVAALVDKFCDRSPSLDYSRDRITAKNQLVRACQGLPTAEINWVLERSLNRTSSLEQIASLVLEHKVFQLKNQGLEFIAKPDVPIAGGLDLLNAYLNDVVKLLEPEARKYNLRPPKGMLLWGPPGTGKSLSAKLTAQKLGYALLAMSWGNVLGSANPDRALAKILETAEHLGGCVLFADDFDKGFAGWDSNADGGVARRLSQKLLTWMQEHVADVLMIATVNRLEMLPPELIRRFDDGGIWFVDLPDNGARYEIFNLHLAQYFPQQFGEGQQNPWSDRQWYSLLSDYAGATPAEIGNAVKRCAERAYCQGTPGKIELADLRYQRTQFVLSSQRSSEEIQAIRNQASFARPASGSDRSKFAVTEQELFEYKAPIYDPVQ
;
A
#
# COMPACT_ATOMS: atom_id res chain seq x y z
N MET A 1 12.76 2.39 -23.26
CA MET A 1 13.97 2.46 -24.13
C MET A 1 15.26 1.86 -23.54
N LYS A 2 15.70 2.17 -22.30
CA LYS A 2 17.01 1.71 -21.80
C LYS A 2 17.12 0.18 -21.64
N ILE A 3 16.08 -0.46 -21.08
CA ILE A 3 16.04 -1.91 -20.83
C ILE A 3 16.08 -2.73 -22.12
N LEU A 4 15.33 -2.32 -23.13
CA LEU A 4 15.36 -2.98 -24.44
C LEU A 4 16.77 -2.92 -25.02
N ASN A 5 17.42 -1.75 -25.04
CA ASN A 5 18.81 -1.65 -25.49
C ASN A 5 19.76 -2.60 -24.74
N ASP A 6 19.53 -2.85 -23.45
CA ASP A 6 20.33 -3.79 -22.67
C ASP A 6 20.02 -5.25 -23.02
N CYS A 7 18.76 -5.62 -23.26
CA CYS A 7 18.38 -6.93 -23.80
C CYS A 7 19.12 -7.24 -25.12
N LEU A 8 19.30 -6.23 -25.96
CA LEU A 8 19.94 -6.39 -27.28
C LEU A 8 21.45 -6.55 -27.20
N LYS A 9 22.09 -5.84 -26.27
CA LYS A 9 23.51 -6.06 -25.98
C LYS A 9 23.75 -7.49 -25.55
N LEU A 10 22.82 -8.09 -24.81
CA LEU A 10 22.91 -9.48 -24.39
C LEU A 10 22.76 -10.47 -25.54
N PHE A 11 21.79 -10.25 -26.44
CA PHE A 11 21.68 -11.04 -27.66
C PHE A 11 22.96 -10.95 -28.49
N ALA A 12 23.54 -9.76 -28.62
CA ALA A 12 24.82 -9.55 -29.31
C ALA A 12 26.02 -10.19 -28.58
N SER A 13 25.97 -10.35 -27.25
CA SER A 13 27.01 -11.03 -26.46
C SER A 13 26.84 -12.55 -26.38
N GLY A 14 25.89 -13.12 -27.12
CA GLY A 14 25.65 -14.56 -27.18
C GLY A 14 24.88 -15.13 -26.00
N THR A 15 23.99 -14.34 -25.40
CA THR A 15 22.99 -14.78 -24.40
C THR A 15 21.66 -14.97 -25.13
N PRO A 16 21.28 -16.20 -25.51
CA PRO A 16 20.12 -16.42 -26.39
C PRO A 16 18.77 -16.32 -25.67
N ILE A 17 18.73 -16.47 -24.35
CA ILE A 17 17.48 -16.48 -23.57
C ILE A 17 17.53 -15.42 -22.48
N ILE A 18 16.46 -14.62 -22.38
CA ILE A 18 16.27 -13.63 -21.31
C ILE A 18 14.87 -13.76 -20.71
N GLY A 19 14.73 -13.39 -19.44
CA GLY A 19 13.42 -13.17 -18.81
C GLY A 19 13.08 -11.69 -18.83
N LEU A 20 11.80 -11.35 -19.06
CA LEU A 20 11.31 -9.99 -19.00
C LEU A 20 9.98 -9.94 -18.23
N GLU A 21 10.04 -9.35 -17.04
CA GLU A 21 8.87 -9.02 -16.23
C GLU A 21 8.16 -7.80 -16.80
N TYR A 22 6.86 -7.89 -17.03
CA TYR A 22 6.08 -6.79 -17.58
C TYR A 22 4.60 -6.85 -17.16
N TYR A 23 3.90 -5.72 -17.23
CA TYR A 23 2.46 -5.68 -17.01
C TYR A 23 1.75 -6.06 -18.31
N CYS A 24 0.77 -6.97 -18.25
CA CYS A 24 -0.01 -7.38 -19.42
C CYS A 24 -0.61 -6.21 -20.22
N ALA A 25 -0.94 -5.09 -19.55
CA ALA A 25 -1.39 -3.87 -20.22
C ALA A 25 -0.36 -3.31 -21.22
N GLU A 26 0.93 -3.50 -20.97
CA GLU A 26 2.04 -3.03 -21.82
C GLU A 26 2.33 -3.95 -23.01
N ARG A 27 1.59 -5.07 -23.17
CA ARG A 27 1.90 -6.08 -24.20
C ARG A 27 2.05 -5.48 -25.58
N GLN A 28 1.08 -4.66 -26.01
CA GLN A 28 1.11 -4.04 -27.33
C GLN A 28 2.34 -3.14 -27.52
N GLN A 29 2.68 -2.33 -26.51
CA GLN A 29 3.83 -1.43 -26.54
C GLN A 29 5.14 -2.24 -26.60
N LEU A 30 5.22 -3.32 -25.84
CA LEU A 30 6.37 -4.22 -25.82
C LEU A 30 6.59 -4.91 -27.17
N LEU A 31 5.52 -5.46 -27.78
CA LEU A 31 5.58 -6.06 -29.12
C LEU A 31 6.11 -5.05 -30.16
N PHE A 32 5.65 -3.80 -30.10
CA PHE A 32 6.10 -2.72 -30.97
C PHE A 32 7.58 -2.41 -30.81
N GLU A 33 8.05 -2.31 -29.56
CA GLU A 33 9.46 -2.02 -29.31
C GLU A 33 10.39 -3.15 -29.77
N PHE A 34 9.97 -4.42 -29.63
CA PHE A 34 10.75 -5.57 -30.15
C PHE A 34 10.74 -5.67 -31.67
N GLU A 35 9.61 -5.40 -32.32
CA GLU A 35 9.53 -5.44 -33.79
C GLU A 35 10.39 -4.35 -34.43
N LYS A 36 10.28 -3.11 -33.94
CA LYS A 36 11.11 -2.00 -34.39
C LYS A 36 12.60 -2.32 -34.25
N PHE A 37 12.96 -3.05 -33.20
CA PHE A 37 14.33 -3.52 -33.05
C PHE A 37 14.69 -4.61 -34.07
N ALA A 38 13.86 -5.63 -34.22
CA ALA A 38 14.16 -6.78 -35.07
C ALA A 38 14.35 -6.36 -36.54
N GLN A 39 13.59 -5.36 -37.00
CA GLN A 39 13.78 -4.72 -38.30
C GLN A 39 15.21 -4.20 -38.51
N VAL A 40 15.85 -3.62 -37.48
CA VAL A 40 17.24 -3.11 -37.56
C VAL A 40 18.25 -4.25 -37.76
N LYS A 41 17.91 -5.47 -37.30
CA LYS A 41 18.75 -6.67 -37.42
C LYS A 41 18.38 -7.56 -38.59
N GLY A 42 17.28 -7.29 -39.30
CA GLY A 42 16.75 -8.18 -40.33
C GLY A 42 16.19 -9.50 -39.77
N LEU A 43 15.72 -9.49 -38.51
CA LEU A 43 15.11 -10.65 -37.86
C LEU A 43 13.58 -10.48 -37.80
N SER A 44 12.87 -11.59 -37.81
CA SER A 44 11.43 -11.64 -37.54
C SER A 44 11.16 -11.71 -36.03
N VAL A 45 10.03 -11.15 -35.59
CA VAL A 45 9.53 -11.30 -34.22
C VAL A 45 8.35 -12.24 -34.22
N TYR A 46 8.39 -13.21 -33.33
CA TYR A 46 7.36 -14.20 -33.13
C TYR A 46 6.77 -14.04 -31.73
N TYR A 47 5.47 -14.26 -31.60
CA TYR A 47 4.75 -14.23 -30.33
C TYR A 47 3.93 -15.50 -30.14
N TRP A 48 3.96 -16.03 -28.92
CA TRP A 48 3.15 -17.20 -28.56
C TRP A 48 2.75 -17.16 -27.09
N ASN A 49 1.51 -17.58 -26.82
CA ASN A 49 0.99 -17.89 -25.49
C ASN A 49 0.11 -19.15 -25.58
N SER A 50 -0.32 -19.70 -24.45
CA SER A 50 -1.14 -20.92 -24.39
C SER A 50 -2.51 -20.82 -25.06
N GLY A 51 -2.96 -19.61 -25.41
CA GLY A 51 -4.19 -19.37 -26.16
C GLY A 51 -4.04 -19.55 -27.68
N PHE A 52 -2.83 -19.62 -28.22
CA PHE A 52 -2.57 -19.82 -29.64
C PHE A 52 -2.11 -21.25 -29.97
N THR A 53 -2.69 -21.84 -31.02
CA THR A 53 -2.26 -23.16 -31.55
C THR A 53 -1.10 -23.05 -32.53
N THR A 54 -0.85 -21.86 -33.07
CA THR A 54 0.26 -21.56 -34.00
C THR A 54 1.08 -20.40 -33.46
N ILE A 55 2.36 -20.36 -33.80
CA ILE A 55 3.19 -19.18 -33.51
C ILE A 55 2.73 -18.02 -34.38
N GLN A 56 2.59 -16.84 -33.79
CA GLN A 56 2.18 -15.63 -34.52
C GLN A 56 3.42 -14.84 -34.93
N CYS A 57 3.48 -14.36 -36.17
CA CYS A 57 4.44 -13.35 -36.59
C CYS A 57 3.92 -11.97 -36.18
N VAL A 58 4.79 -11.15 -35.60
CA VAL A 58 4.45 -9.79 -35.16
C VAL A 58 4.83 -8.82 -36.28
N ASN A 59 3.83 -8.17 -36.86
CA ASN A 59 4.02 -7.16 -37.91
C ASN A 59 3.42 -5.82 -37.47
N PHE A 60 4.00 -4.72 -37.96
CA PHE A 60 3.49 -3.38 -37.73
C PHE A 60 3.25 -2.61 -39.02
N SER A 61 2.06 -2.01 -39.12
CA SER A 61 1.71 -1.01 -40.13
C SER A 61 1.28 0.29 -39.41
N GLU A 62 0.03 0.34 -38.94
CA GLU A 62 -0.51 1.40 -38.08
C GLU A 62 -0.85 0.89 -36.66
N GLN A 63 -1.09 -0.42 -36.53
CA GLN A 63 -1.35 -1.12 -35.28
C GLN A 63 -0.56 -2.43 -35.27
N CYS A 64 -0.43 -3.05 -34.10
CA CYS A 64 0.19 -4.38 -33.97
C CYS A 64 -0.73 -5.42 -34.61
N ILE A 65 -0.20 -6.20 -35.57
CA ILE A 65 -0.91 -7.29 -36.21
C ILE A 65 -0.19 -8.59 -35.87
N LEU A 66 -0.95 -9.58 -35.40
CA LEU A 66 -0.48 -10.94 -35.17
C LEU A 66 -0.96 -11.81 -36.32
N GLU A 67 -0.03 -12.31 -37.12
CA GLU A 67 -0.33 -13.17 -38.27
C GLU A 67 0.05 -14.61 -37.96
N SER A 68 -0.90 -15.54 -38.10
CA SER A 68 -0.64 -16.96 -37.87
C SER A 68 0.38 -17.48 -38.88
N THR A 69 1.43 -18.11 -38.37
CA THR A 69 2.42 -18.81 -39.20
C THR A 69 2.00 -20.27 -39.46
N GLU A 70 2.75 -20.96 -40.30
CA GLU A 70 2.64 -22.42 -40.50
C GLU A 70 3.23 -23.25 -39.34
N LEU A 71 3.85 -22.59 -38.35
CA LEU A 71 4.47 -23.21 -37.19
C LEU A 71 3.40 -23.58 -36.15
N ALA A 72 2.71 -24.70 -36.40
CA ALA A 72 1.73 -25.26 -35.49
C ALA A 72 2.40 -25.94 -34.29
N VAL A 73 1.96 -25.58 -33.08
CA VAL A 73 2.44 -26.11 -31.82
C VAL A 73 1.42 -27.14 -31.34
N THR A 74 1.76 -28.43 -31.42
CA THR A 74 0.81 -29.52 -31.11
C THR A 74 0.75 -29.86 -29.62
N ASP A 75 1.86 -29.66 -28.89
CA ASP A 75 1.97 -29.99 -27.47
C ASP A 75 2.74 -28.89 -26.72
N ASP A 76 4.06 -28.97 -26.76
CA ASP A 76 4.98 -28.24 -25.90
C ASP A 76 5.82 -27.28 -26.74
N ILE A 77 5.61 -25.98 -26.56
CA ILE A 77 6.32 -24.93 -27.30
C ILE A 77 7.84 -25.02 -27.12
N LEU A 78 8.33 -25.38 -25.94
CA LEU A 78 9.77 -25.48 -25.68
C LEU A 78 10.37 -26.65 -26.45
N LYS A 79 9.66 -27.78 -26.49
CA LYS A 79 10.05 -28.92 -27.33
C LYS A 79 10.03 -28.54 -28.81
N PHE A 80 8.98 -27.86 -29.26
CA PHE A 80 8.85 -27.44 -30.65
C PHE A 80 10.01 -26.54 -31.10
N LEU A 81 10.36 -25.53 -30.30
CA LEU A 81 11.46 -24.60 -30.62
C LEU A 81 12.84 -25.25 -30.50
N LEU A 82 13.03 -26.26 -29.63
CA LEU A 82 14.26 -27.06 -29.59
C LEU A 82 14.49 -27.86 -30.89
N GLU A 83 13.42 -28.30 -31.55
CA GLU A 83 13.45 -29.06 -32.81
C GLU A 83 13.51 -28.17 -34.05
N LYS A 84 13.08 -26.90 -33.93
CA LYS A 84 12.98 -25.93 -35.03
C LYS A 84 13.98 -24.79 -34.87
N GLU A 85 15.00 -24.78 -35.72
CA GLU A 85 16.05 -23.75 -35.74
C GLU A 85 15.66 -22.51 -36.58
N GLU A 86 14.41 -22.04 -36.46
CA GLU A 86 13.93 -20.85 -37.16
C GLU A 86 14.60 -19.59 -36.56
N PRO A 87 15.25 -18.74 -37.37
CA PRO A 87 15.88 -17.52 -36.89
C PRO A 87 14.84 -16.46 -36.52
N GLY A 88 15.05 -15.75 -35.42
CA GLY A 88 14.15 -14.70 -34.96
C GLY A 88 14.09 -14.53 -33.46
N ILE A 89 13.27 -13.58 -33.02
CA ILE A 89 13.03 -13.28 -31.61
C ILE A 89 11.67 -13.85 -31.22
N PHE A 90 11.66 -14.83 -30.32
CA PHE A 90 10.47 -15.49 -29.82
C PHE A 90 10.06 -14.89 -28.47
N LEU A 91 8.95 -14.16 -28.48
CA LEU A 91 8.30 -13.57 -27.32
C LEU A 91 7.29 -14.58 -26.76
N LEU A 92 7.66 -15.21 -25.65
CA LEU A 92 6.98 -16.38 -25.12
C LEU A 92 6.32 -16.04 -23.79
N GLU A 93 5.00 -15.96 -23.78
CA GLU A 93 4.24 -15.56 -22.59
C GLU A 93 3.72 -16.77 -21.81
N ASP A 94 3.73 -16.66 -20.47
CA ASP A 94 3.19 -17.63 -19.51
C ASP A 94 3.85 -19.02 -19.51
N ILE A 95 5.00 -19.18 -20.18
CA ILE A 95 5.79 -20.44 -20.17
C ILE A 95 6.29 -20.79 -18.76
N LEU A 96 6.63 -19.77 -17.97
CA LEU A 96 7.27 -19.97 -16.67
C LEU A 96 6.31 -20.44 -15.56
N GLY A 97 5.04 -20.65 -15.89
CA GLY A 97 4.00 -21.13 -14.99
C GLY A 97 3.33 -20.00 -14.22
N ALA A 98 2.04 -19.76 -14.51
CA ALA A 98 1.27 -18.70 -13.86
C ALA A 98 0.77 -19.05 -12.44
N GLU A 99 0.65 -20.35 -12.09
CA GLU A 99 -0.16 -20.75 -10.92
C GLU A 99 0.38 -21.92 -10.08
N LYS A 100 1.40 -22.67 -10.54
CA LYS A 100 2.01 -23.76 -9.75
C LYS A 100 3.48 -23.46 -9.50
N HIS A 101 3.80 -23.20 -8.24
CA HIS A 101 5.17 -23.03 -7.77
C HIS A 101 6.00 -24.23 -8.21
N LEU A 102 7.05 -23.91 -8.98
CA LEU A 102 8.06 -24.80 -9.59
C LEU A 102 7.74 -25.16 -11.05
N LEU A 103 8.57 -24.61 -11.94
CA LEU A 103 8.84 -25.21 -13.25
C LEU A 103 9.15 -26.68 -13.05
N ASP A 104 8.50 -27.55 -13.83
CA ASP A 104 8.86 -28.97 -13.85
C ASP A 104 10.33 -29.14 -14.30
N ASN A 105 11.01 -30.15 -13.76
CA ASN A 105 12.40 -30.49 -14.09
C ASN A 105 12.59 -30.65 -15.61
N ARG A 106 11.55 -31.11 -16.31
CA ARG A 106 11.53 -31.17 -17.78
C ARG A 106 11.68 -29.78 -18.41
N CYS A 107 10.87 -28.80 -18.00
CA CYS A 107 10.94 -27.43 -18.52
C CYS A 107 12.30 -26.80 -18.23
N ILE A 108 12.82 -26.99 -17.01
CA ILE A 108 14.16 -26.52 -16.63
C ILE A 108 15.23 -27.09 -17.57
N SER A 109 15.16 -28.40 -17.83
CA SER A 109 16.11 -29.08 -18.71
C SER A 109 15.97 -28.62 -20.17
N GLN A 110 14.75 -28.40 -20.66
CA GLN A 110 14.50 -27.91 -22.02
C GLN A 110 15.07 -26.51 -22.23
N ILE A 111 14.82 -25.59 -21.30
CA ILE A 111 15.32 -24.22 -21.37
C ILE A 111 16.86 -24.21 -21.29
N SER A 112 17.45 -25.00 -20.39
CA SER A 112 18.90 -25.14 -20.28
C SER A 112 19.52 -25.69 -21.57
N ASN A 113 18.92 -26.76 -22.13
CA ASN A 113 19.37 -27.35 -23.39
C ASN A 113 19.26 -26.35 -24.55
N ALA A 114 18.17 -25.60 -24.63
CA ALA A 114 17.97 -24.58 -25.66
C ALA A 114 19.07 -23.50 -25.58
N PHE A 115 19.36 -23.02 -24.38
CA PHE A 115 20.41 -22.03 -24.13
C PHE A 115 21.76 -22.50 -24.67
N PHE A 116 22.19 -23.72 -24.32
CA PHE A 116 23.48 -24.25 -24.76
C PHE A 116 23.49 -24.62 -26.25
N GLN A 117 22.41 -25.19 -26.78
CA GLN A 117 22.31 -25.58 -28.18
C GLN A 117 22.41 -24.38 -29.12
N MET A 118 21.67 -23.29 -28.83
CA MET A 118 21.74 -22.05 -29.62
C MET A 118 23.14 -21.48 -29.62
N ARG A 119 23.83 -21.52 -28.47
CA ARG A 119 25.20 -21.00 -28.32
C ARG A 119 26.24 -21.88 -29.02
N TRP A 120 26.13 -23.21 -28.93
CA TRP A 120 27.08 -24.13 -29.56
C TRP A 120 26.94 -24.17 -31.08
N ARG A 121 25.72 -24.06 -31.60
CA ARG A 121 25.43 -24.09 -33.03
C ARG A 121 25.39 -22.71 -33.68
N ASN A 122 25.49 -21.64 -32.89
CA ASN A 122 25.40 -20.25 -33.35
C ASN A 122 24.10 -19.98 -34.13
N ILE A 123 22.97 -20.46 -33.59
CA ILE A 123 21.64 -20.27 -34.16
C ILE A 123 21.17 -18.86 -33.79
N GLU A 124 20.71 -18.07 -34.77
CA GLU A 124 20.14 -16.72 -34.56
C GLU A 124 18.69 -16.78 -34.05
N GLN A 125 18.46 -17.60 -33.02
CA GLN A 125 17.18 -17.74 -32.35
C GLN A 125 17.31 -17.21 -30.93
N TYR A 126 16.43 -16.27 -30.57
CA TYR A 126 16.45 -15.59 -29.27
C TYR A 126 15.11 -15.75 -28.58
N TRP A 127 15.11 -16.12 -27.30
CA TRP A 127 13.88 -16.28 -26.52
C TRP A 127 13.75 -15.19 -25.46
N VAL A 128 12.58 -14.55 -25.41
CA VAL A 128 12.19 -13.63 -24.36
C VAL A 128 11.04 -14.26 -23.61
N LEU A 129 11.32 -14.71 -22.38
CA LEU A 129 10.32 -15.29 -21.50
C LEU A 129 9.56 -14.16 -20.81
N LEU A 130 8.32 -13.94 -21.24
CA LEU A 130 7.44 -12.88 -20.76
C LEU A 130 6.55 -13.40 -19.62
N SER A 131 6.57 -12.68 -18.50
CA SER A 131 5.63 -12.91 -17.40
C SER A 131 5.47 -11.64 -16.59
N ASP A 132 4.53 -11.60 -15.67
CA ASP A 132 4.34 -10.46 -14.77
C ASP A 132 5.14 -10.57 -13.45
N TYR A 133 5.76 -11.73 -13.22
CA TYR A 133 6.73 -11.97 -12.15
C TYR A 133 7.53 -13.24 -12.49
N ILE A 134 8.85 -13.16 -12.44
CA ILE A 134 9.76 -14.23 -12.84
C ILE A 134 10.63 -14.62 -11.65
N GLN A 135 10.42 -15.84 -11.14
CA GLN A 135 11.32 -16.44 -10.17
C GLN A 135 11.94 -17.71 -10.76
N LEU A 136 13.18 -17.59 -11.22
CA LEU A 136 13.91 -18.70 -11.82
C LEU A 136 14.45 -19.67 -10.77
N PRO A 137 14.41 -21.00 -11.03
CA PRO A 137 15.15 -21.99 -10.26
C PRO A 137 16.65 -21.72 -10.29
N THR A 138 17.35 -22.17 -9.25
CA THR A 138 18.80 -21.95 -9.06
C THR A 138 19.66 -22.37 -10.26
N GLN A 139 19.22 -23.37 -11.03
CA GLN A 139 19.92 -23.87 -12.22
C GLN A 139 19.83 -22.91 -13.41
N LEU A 140 18.74 -22.14 -13.52
CA LEU A 140 18.52 -21.21 -14.65
C LEU A 140 18.98 -19.79 -14.35
N GLN A 141 19.05 -19.39 -13.08
CA GLN A 141 19.51 -18.06 -12.64
C GLN A 141 20.85 -17.62 -13.27
N PRO A 142 21.91 -18.46 -13.37
CA PRO A 142 23.17 -18.03 -13.99
C PRO A 142 23.11 -17.95 -15.52
N LEU A 143 22.11 -18.56 -16.15
CA LEU A 143 21.98 -18.63 -17.61
C LEU A 143 21.10 -17.50 -18.14
N ILE A 144 20.00 -17.20 -17.44
CA ILE A 144 18.93 -16.34 -17.93
C ILE A 144 18.88 -15.07 -17.09
N PRO A 145 19.40 -13.95 -17.61
CA PRO A 145 19.21 -12.67 -16.95
C PRO A 145 17.73 -12.27 -17.02
N VAL A 146 17.21 -11.79 -15.90
CA VAL A 146 15.82 -11.32 -15.77
C VAL A 146 15.82 -9.80 -15.72
N PHE A 147 15.08 -9.20 -16.63
CA PHE A 147 14.83 -7.77 -16.70
C PHE A 147 13.43 -7.46 -16.24
N LYS A 148 13.23 -6.22 -15.83
CA LYS A 148 11.92 -5.71 -15.44
C LYS A 148 11.58 -4.49 -16.27
N TYR A 149 10.41 -4.49 -16.88
CA TYR A 149 9.83 -3.32 -17.54
C TYR A 149 9.18 -2.45 -16.45
N PRO A 150 9.75 -1.28 -16.11
CA PRO A 150 9.31 -0.48 -15.00
C PRO A 150 8.00 0.23 -15.33
N LEU A 151 7.25 0.57 -14.28
CA LEU A 151 6.17 1.54 -14.40
C LEU A 151 6.75 2.92 -14.72
N PRO A 152 6.00 3.80 -15.40
CA PRO A 152 6.47 5.13 -15.73
C PRO A 152 6.72 5.95 -14.46
N ASP A 153 7.83 6.67 -14.43
CA ASP A 153 8.13 7.57 -13.31
C ASP A 153 7.25 8.84 -13.33
N CYS A 154 7.31 9.65 -12.27
CA CYS A 154 6.50 10.88 -12.18
C CYS A 154 6.74 11.85 -13.36
N SER A 155 7.96 11.92 -13.87
CA SER A 155 8.32 12.79 -14.99
C SER A 155 7.81 12.25 -16.33
N GLU A 156 7.86 10.94 -16.52
CA GLU A 156 7.32 10.23 -17.67
C GLU A 156 5.79 10.32 -17.70
N VAL A 157 5.12 10.11 -16.57
CA VAL A 157 3.67 10.31 -16.44
C VAL A 157 3.29 11.75 -16.75
N ALA A 158 4.02 12.74 -16.24
CA ALA A 158 3.77 14.14 -16.56
C ALA A 158 3.90 14.42 -18.07
N ALA A 159 4.93 13.86 -18.71
CA ALA A 159 5.13 13.98 -20.16
C ALA A 159 4.04 13.27 -20.99
N LEU A 160 3.51 12.13 -20.52
CA LEU A 160 2.37 11.45 -21.15
C LEU A 160 1.10 12.31 -21.07
N VAL A 161 0.82 12.85 -19.88
CA VAL A 161 -0.32 13.77 -19.67
C VAL A 161 -0.17 15.03 -20.51
N ASP A 162 1.03 15.58 -20.65
CA ASP A 162 1.29 16.73 -21.54
C ASP A 162 1.00 16.41 -23.00
N LYS A 163 1.54 15.31 -23.51
CA LYS A 163 1.26 14.86 -24.89
C LYS A 163 -0.23 14.64 -25.13
N PHE A 164 -0.95 14.11 -24.13
CA PHE A 164 -2.39 13.94 -24.20
C PHE A 164 -3.13 15.29 -24.27
N CYS A 165 -2.77 16.25 -23.41
CA CYS A 165 -3.37 17.58 -23.42
C CYS A 165 -3.10 18.31 -24.75
N ASP A 166 -1.90 18.19 -25.30
CA ASP A 166 -1.51 18.83 -26.57
C ASP A 166 -2.26 18.26 -27.77
N ARG A 167 -2.58 16.95 -27.75
CA ARG A 167 -3.36 16.27 -28.79
C ARG A 167 -4.86 16.58 -28.71
N SER A 168 -5.34 17.10 -27.59
CA SER A 168 -6.76 17.34 -27.33
C SER A 168 -7.03 18.82 -27.02
N PRO A 169 -6.96 19.72 -28.03
CA PRO A 169 -7.14 21.16 -27.84
C PRO A 169 -8.56 21.57 -27.41
N SER A 170 -9.55 20.66 -27.50
CA SER A 170 -10.93 20.87 -27.05
C SER A 170 -11.14 20.65 -25.54
N LEU A 171 -10.08 20.34 -24.78
CA LEU A 171 -10.16 20.18 -23.33
C LEU A 171 -10.46 21.51 -22.64
N ASP A 172 -11.51 21.50 -21.81
CA ASP A 172 -11.91 22.65 -21.00
C ASP A 172 -11.16 22.67 -19.67
N TYR A 173 -10.64 23.85 -19.34
CA TYR A 173 -9.92 24.15 -18.11
C TYR A 173 -10.81 25.07 -17.27
N SER A 174 -11.64 24.46 -16.43
CA SER A 174 -12.71 25.13 -15.69
C SER A 174 -12.23 26.31 -14.82
N ARG A 175 -11.04 26.23 -14.19
CA ARG A 175 -10.53 27.29 -13.28
C ARG A 175 -9.00 27.47 -13.23
N ASP A 176 -8.22 26.38 -13.24
CA ASP A 176 -6.75 26.43 -13.22
C ASP A 176 -6.14 25.23 -13.94
N ARG A 177 -5.47 25.51 -15.08
CA ARG A 177 -4.83 24.49 -15.91
C ARG A 177 -3.74 23.73 -15.16
N ILE A 178 -2.97 24.40 -14.30
CA ILE A 178 -1.83 23.78 -13.60
C ILE A 178 -2.35 22.82 -12.54
N THR A 179 -3.31 23.26 -11.73
CA THR A 179 -3.89 22.41 -10.67
C THR A 179 -4.62 21.20 -11.25
N ALA A 180 -5.46 21.39 -12.27
CA ALA A 180 -6.18 20.27 -12.91
C ALA A 180 -5.21 19.25 -13.53
N LYS A 181 -4.16 19.74 -14.23
CA LYS A 181 -3.11 18.87 -14.78
C LYS A 181 -2.40 18.08 -13.68
N ASN A 182 -2.01 18.74 -12.59
CA ASN A 182 -1.33 18.07 -11.48
C ASN A 182 -2.20 17.00 -10.82
N GLN A 183 -3.52 17.21 -10.74
CA GLN A 183 -4.46 16.20 -10.26
C GLN A 183 -4.52 14.99 -11.21
N LEU A 184 -4.55 15.23 -12.53
CA LEU A 184 -4.53 14.17 -13.52
C LEU A 184 -3.22 13.35 -13.46
N VAL A 185 -2.07 14.02 -13.36
CA VAL A 185 -0.76 13.35 -13.19
C VAL A 185 -0.78 12.45 -11.95
N ARG A 186 -1.25 12.94 -10.80
CA ARG A 186 -1.37 12.15 -9.57
C ARG A 186 -2.34 10.96 -9.71
N ALA A 187 -3.42 11.12 -10.48
CA ALA A 187 -4.34 10.03 -10.76
C ALA A 187 -3.68 8.93 -11.61
N CYS A 188 -2.85 9.31 -12.58
CA CYS A 188 -2.13 8.39 -13.47
C CYS A 188 -0.92 7.68 -12.82
N GLN A 189 -0.28 8.28 -11.82
CA GLN A 189 0.88 7.69 -11.14
C GLN A 189 0.62 6.28 -10.61
N GLY A 190 1.56 5.36 -10.80
CA GLY A 190 1.43 3.95 -10.40
C GLY A 190 0.59 3.09 -11.35
N LEU A 191 0.13 3.62 -12.49
CA LEU A 191 -0.46 2.84 -13.58
C LEU A 191 0.56 2.60 -14.70
N PRO A 192 0.49 1.46 -15.43
CA PRO A 192 1.25 1.24 -16.64
C PRO A 192 0.97 2.30 -17.72
N THR A 193 1.95 2.59 -18.56
CA THR A 193 1.88 3.57 -19.66
C THR A 193 0.74 3.29 -20.63
N ALA A 194 0.62 2.05 -21.12
CA ALA A 194 -0.46 1.68 -22.02
C ALA A 194 -1.84 1.81 -21.36
N GLU A 195 -1.93 1.48 -20.07
CA GLU A 195 -3.17 1.62 -19.30
C GLU A 195 -3.55 3.10 -19.12
N ILE A 196 -2.58 3.97 -18.82
CA ILE A 196 -2.80 5.43 -18.75
C ILE A 196 -3.40 5.92 -20.08
N ASN A 197 -2.78 5.60 -21.21
CA ASN A 197 -3.26 6.05 -22.52
C ASN A 197 -4.69 5.57 -22.79
N TRP A 198 -4.98 4.29 -22.55
CA TRP A 198 -6.31 3.72 -22.74
C TRP A 198 -7.38 4.39 -21.88
N VAL A 199 -7.10 4.60 -20.59
CA VAL A 199 -8.06 5.24 -19.67
C VAL A 199 -8.28 6.70 -20.04
N LEU A 200 -7.24 7.41 -20.45
CA LEU A 200 -7.32 8.80 -20.91
C LEU A 200 -8.17 8.92 -22.18
N GLU A 201 -7.91 8.11 -23.20
CA GLU A 201 -8.68 8.08 -24.46
C GLU A 201 -10.15 7.70 -24.21
N ARG A 202 -10.38 6.70 -23.37
CA ARG A 202 -11.74 6.30 -22.96
C ARG A 202 -12.48 7.43 -22.23
N SER A 203 -11.77 8.23 -21.44
CA SER A 203 -12.35 9.34 -20.67
C SER A 203 -12.72 10.53 -21.55
N LEU A 204 -11.93 10.82 -22.60
CA LEU A 204 -12.26 11.85 -23.60
C LEU A 204 -13.61 11.63 -24.26
N ASN A 205 -13.98 10.36 -24.50
CA ASN A 205 -15.27 10.01 -25.10
C ASN A 205 -16.47 10.33 -24.20
N ARG A 206 -16.24 10.61 -22.90
CA ARG A 206 -17.28 10.89 -21.91
C ARG A 206 -17.35 12.36 -21.53
N THR A 207 -16.20 13.01 -21.39
CA THR A 207 -16.11 14.36 -20.82
C THR A 207 -14.96 15.14 -21.44
N SER A 208 -15.18 16.43 -21.71
CA SER A 208 -14.12 17.35 -22.17
C SER A 208 -13.47 18.15 -21.03
N SER A 209 -13.89 17.95 -19.77
CA SER A 209 -13.30 18.61 -18.61
C SER A 209 -12.14 17.80 -18.04
N LEU A 210 -10.99 18.43 -17.85
CA LEU A 210 -9.79 17.75 -17.35
C LEU A 210 -9.92 17.29 -15.88
N GLU A 211 -10.67 18.02 -15.06
CA GLU A 211 -10.97 17.65 -13.67
C GLU A 211 -11.83 16.37 -13.62
N GLN A 212 -12.82 16.26 -14.52
CA GLN A 212 -13.66 15.07 -14.63
C GLN A 212 -12.88 13.87 -15.18
N ILE A 213 -11.96 14.08 -16.12
CA ILE A 213 -11.05 13.04 -16.60
C ILE A 213 -10.17 12.55 -15.43
N ALA A 214 -9.62 13.47 -14.63
CA ALA A 214 -8.82 13.10 -13.45
C ALA A 214 -9.62 12.26 -12.45
N SER A 215 -10.90 12.59 -12.20
CA SER A 215 -11.76 11.77 -11.33
C SER A 215 -12.03 10.39 -11.93
N LEU A 216 -12.28 10.29 -13.24
CA LEU A 216 -12.51 8.99 -13.91
C LEU A 216 -11.26 8.09 -13.89
N VAL A 217 -10.08 8.66 -14.11
CA VAL A 217 -8.80 7.94 -13.99
C VAL A 217 -8.60 7.45 -12.55
N LEU A 218 -8.91 8.31 -11.57
CA LEU A 218 -8.79 7.97 -10.16
C LEU A 218 -9.74 6.83 -9.76
N GLU A 219 -11.00 6.87 -10.22
CA GLU A 219 -11.98 5.79 -10.01
C GLU A 219 -11.49 4.47 -10.60
N HIS A 220 -10.95 4.49 -11.82
CA HIS A 220 -10.37 3.31 -12.45
C HIS A 220 -9.20 2.75 -11.62
N LYS A 221 -8.29 3.61 -11.18
CA LYS A 221 -7.16 3.23 -10.30
C LYS A 221 -7.64 2.60 -8.99
N VAL A 222 -8.60 3.22 -8.31
CA VAL A 222 -9.20 2.68 -7.06
C VAL A 222 -9.78 1.30 -7.31
N PHE A 223 -10.50 1.11 -8.42
CA PHE A 223 -11.10 -0.18 -8.78
C PHE A 223 -10.03 -1.26 -9.04
N GLN A 224 -8.96 -0.95 -9.77
CA GLN A 224 -7.88 -1.89 -10.04
C GLN A 224 -7.15 -2.31 -8.76
N LEU A 225 -6.77 -1.36 -7.91
CA LEU A 225 -6.10 -1.65 -6.65
C LEU A 225 -6.99 -2.50 -5.72
N LYS A 226 -8.30 -2.21 -5.70
CA LYS A 226 -9.27 -3.03 -4.95
C LYS A 226 -9.33 -4.48 -5.43
N ASN A 227 -9.29 -4.72 -6.74
CA ASN A 227 -9.25 -6.07 -7.30
C ASN A 227 -7.95 -6.82 -6.95
N GLN A 228 -6.87 -6.09 -6.67
CA GLN A 228 -5.61 -6.65 -6.17
C GLN A 228 -5.61 -6.84 -4.63
N GLY A 229 -6.71 -6.55 -3.95
CA GLY A 229 -6.84 -6.68 -2.50
C GLY A 229 -6.28 -5.49 -1.70
N LEU A 230 -6.09 -4.34 -2.35
CA LEU A 230 -5.59 -3.10 -1.75
C LEU A 230 -6.71 -2.07 -1.59
N GLU A 231 -6.73 -1.36 -0.48
CA GLU A 231 -7.60 -0.20 -0.29
C GLU A 231 -6.80 1.08 -0.57
N PHE A 232 -7.28 1.91 -1.51
CA PHE A 232 -6.62 3.15 -1.88
C PHE A 232 -7.50 4.35 -1.55
N ILE A 233 -6.96 5.30 -0.78
CA ILE A 233 -7.62 6.55 -0.42
C ILE A 233 -6.73 7.71 -0.87
N ALA A 234 -7.12 8.38 -1.96
CA ALA A 234 -6.34 9.44 -2.58
C ALA A 234 -6.14 10.66 -1.67
N LYS A 235 -7.17 11.00 -0.89
CA LYS A 235 -7.15 12.08 0.10
C LYS A 235 -7.86 11.61 1.35
N PRO A 236 -7.12 11.13 2.36
CA PRO A 236 -7.71 10.73 3.63
C PRO A 236 -8.36 11.94 4.31
N ASP A 237 -9.65 11.83 4.58
CA ASP A 237 -10.40 12.82 5.35
C ASP A 237 -10.60 12.28 6.75
N VAL A 238 -9.84 12.82 7.71
CA VAL A 238 -9.90 12.42 9.11
C VAL A 238 -10.31 13.63 9.92
N PRO A 239 -11.43 13.56 10.67
CA PRO A 239 -11.79 14.61 11.63
C PRO A 239 -10.72 14.71 12.72
N ILE A 240 -10.65 15.85 13.40
CA ILE A 240 -9.69 16.07 14.50
C ILE A 240 -9.81 14.93 15.51
N ALA A 241 -8.79 14.08 15.58
CA ALA A 241 -8.75 12.92 16.45
C ALA A 241 -8.18 13.34 17.82
N GLY A 242 -8.99 13.20 18.86
CA GLY A 242 -8.59 13.53 20.22
C GLY A 242 -7.57 12.56 20.79
N GLY A 243 -6.64 13.07 21.59
CA GLY A 243 -5.61 12.26 22.26
C GLY A 243 -4.47 11.77 21.36
N LEU A 244 -4.08 12.55 20.34
CA LEU A 244 -2.93 12.25 19.47
C LEU A 244 -1.98 13.45 19.33
N ASP A 245 -1.90 14.31 20.34
CA ASP A 245 -1.16 15.58 20.32
C ASP A 245 0.36 15.40 20.14
N LEU A 246 0.97 14.41 20.80
CA LEU A 246 2.41 14.13 20.65
C LEU A 246 2.73 13.55 19.27
N LEU A 247 1.88 12.62 18.79
CA LEU A 247 2.01 12.09 17.43
C LEU A 247 1.83 13.23 16.41
N ASN A 248 0.83 14.09 16.57
CA ASN A 248 0.63 15.26 15.70
C ASN A 248 1.83 16.20 15.69
N ALA A 249 2.41 16.49 16.86
CA ALA A 249 3.60 17.33 16.95
C ALA A 249 4.77 16.73 16.15
N TYR A 250 5.02 15.43 16.31
CA TYR A 250 6.04 14.72 15.54
C TYR A 250 5.76 14.74 14.03
N LEU A 251 4.51 14.48 13.62
CA LEU A 251 4.13 14.51 12.20
C LEU A 251 4.36 15.89 11.58
N ASN A 252 4.15 16.98 12.32
CA ASN A 252 4.48 18.32 11.82
C ASN A 252 5.98 18.49 11.55
N ASP A 253 6.85 17.84 12.33
CA ASP A 253 8.28 17.84 12.07
C ASP A 253 8.63 16.96 10.87
N VAL A 254 7.96 15.81 10.70
CA VAL A 254 8.11 14.96 9.50
C VAL A 254 7.71 15.72 8.23
N VAL A 255 6.64 16.52 8.27
CA VAL A 255 6.24 17.37 7.13
C VAL A 255 7.36 18.31 6.70
N LYS A 256 8.12 18.90 7.64
CA LYS A 256 9.28 19.74 7.31
C LYS A 256 10.41 18.94 6.64
N LEU A 257 10.58 17.67 7.00
CA LEU A 257 11.57 16.78 6.36
C LEU A 257 11.22 16.41 4.92
N LEU A 258 9.95 16.61 4.50
CA LEU A 258 9.52 16.42 3.11
C LEU A 258 9.88 17.60 2.22
N GLU A 259 10.22 18.76 2.80
CA GLU A 259 10.55 19.94 2.01
C GLU A 259 11.83 19.71 1.19
N PRO A 260 11.90 20.22 -0.06
CA PRO A 260 13.09 20.07 -0.90
C PRO A 260 14.38 20.60 -0.26
N GLU A 261 14.27 21.55 0.67
CA GLU A 261 15.41 22.10 1.41
C GLU A 261 16.03 21.09 2.38
N ALA A 262 15.24 20.22 3.01
CA ALA A 262 15.74 19.18 3.91
C ALA A 262 16.73 18.24 3.20
N ARG A 263 16.47 17.95 1.92
CA ARG A 263 17.35 17.11 1.08
C ARG A 263 18.74 17.74 0.89
N LYS A 264 18.87 19.08 0.92
CA LYS A 264 20.18 19.77 0.83
C LYS A 264 21.07 19.50 2.05
N TYR A 265 20.46 19.16 3.18
CA TYR A 265 21.15 18.78 4.42
C TYR A 265 21.28 17.26 4.60
N ASN A 266 20.99 16.46 3.56
CA ASN A 266 20.92 15.01 3.62
C ASN A 266 19.91 14.49 4.67
N LEU A 267 18.91 15.30 5.02
CA LEU A 267 17.81 14.90 5.88
C LEU A 267 16.73 14.24 5.03
N ARG A 268 16.17 13.14 5.54
CA ARG A 268 15.08 12.40 4.89
C ARG A 268 13.99 12.10 5.92
N PRO A 269 12.72 12.02 5.49
CA PRO A 269 11.66 11.51 6.35
C PRO A 269 11.95 10.05 6.74
N PRO A 270 11.37 9.58 7.86
CA PRO A 270 11.45 8.18 8.24
C PRO A 270 10.77 7.29 7.19
N LYS A 271 11.25 6.06 7.05
CA LYS A 271 10.68 5.08 6.10
C LYS A 271 9.63 4.15 6.71
N GLY A 272 9.65 4.00 8.03
CA GLY A 272 8.77 3.10 8.76
C GLY A 272 8.30 3.72 10.08
N MET A 273 7.08 3.42 10.50
CA MET A 273 6.53 3.75 11.82
C MET A 273 5.64 2.62 12.33
N LEU A 274 5.70 2.30 13.62
CA LEU A 274 4.80 1.32 14.26
C LEU A 274 3.75 2.02 15.12
N LEU A 275 2.50 1.59 14.98
CA LEU A 275 1.39 1.97 15.84
C LEU A 275 1.04 0.78 16.72
N TRP A 276 1.36 0.87 18.00
CA TRP A 276 1.18 -0.21 18.95
C TRP A 276 0.18 0.18 20.03
N GLY A 277 -0.70 -0.74 20.42
CA GLY A 277 -1.60 -0.52 21.53
C GLY A 277 -2.78 -1.47 21.52
N PRO A 278 -3.68 -1.35 22.52
CA PRO A 278 -4.87 -2.19 22.61
C PRO A 278 -5.77 -2.11 21.36
N PRO A 279 -6.56 -3.15 21.07
CA PRO A 279 -7.53 -3.09 19.97
C PRO A 279 -8.58 -2.00 20.22
N GLY A 280 -8.98 -1.30 19.15
CA GLY A 280 -10.01 -0.26 19.22
C GLY A 280 -9.55 1.11 19.71
N THR A 281 -8.25 1.35 19.96
CA THR A 281 -7.70 2.66 20.36
C THR A 281 -7.48 3.66 19.21
N GLY A 282 -7.87 3.31 17.99
CA GLY A 282 -7.78 4.22 16.84
C GLY A 282 -6.48 4.15 16.04
N LYS A 283 -5.69 3.07 16.16
CA LYS A 283 -4.45 2.88 15.36
C LYS A 283 -4.66 3.08 13.85
N SER A 284 -5.68 2.44 13.27
CA SER A 284 -5.98 2.61 11.84
C SER A 284 -6.43 4.05 11.50
N LEU A 285 -7.05 4.77 12.45
CA LEU A 285 -7.37 6.20 12.31
C LEU A 285 -6.09 7.05 12.33
N SER A 286 -5.14 6.75 13.22
CA SER A 286 -3.85 7.44 13.30
C SER A 286 -3.02 7.27 12.01
N ALA A 287 -3.10 6.12 11.35
CA ALA A 287 -2.48 5.93 10.03
C ALA A 287 -3.13 6.82 8.96
N LYS A 288 -4.47 6.91 8.94
CA LYS A 288 -5.20 7.82 8.04
C LYS A 288 -4.85 9.30 8.32
N LEU A 289 -4.75 9.69 9.59
CA LEU A 289 -4.34 11.02 10.01
C LEU A 289 -2.92 11.33 9.56
N THR A 290 -2.01 10.37 9.67
CA THR A 290 -0.63 10.50 9.19
C THR A 290 -0.61 10.80 7.69
N ALA A 291 -1.33 10.01 6.90
CA ALA A 291 -1.44 10.24 5.45
C ALA A 291 -2.03 11.63 5.13
N GLN A 292 -3.10 12.04 5.82
CA GLN A 292 -3.68 13.38 5.68
C GLN A 292 -2.66 14.49 5.99
N LYS A 293 -1.91 14.39 7.09
CA LYS A 293 -0.92 15.38 7.54
C LYS A 293 0.25 15.52 6.57
N LEU A 294 0.72 14.42 6.02
CA LEU A 294 1.78 14.41 5.01
C LEU A 294 1.30 14.88 3.63
N GLY A 295 -0.02 15.01 3.42
CA GLY A 295 -0.61 15.27 2.12
C GLY A 295 -0.47 14.08 1.16
N TYR A 296 -0.36 12.87 1.72
CA TYR A 296 -0.09 11.62 1.04
C TYR A 296 -1.38 10.83 0.80
N ALA A 297 -1.39 10.02 -0.25
CA ALA A 297 -2.44 9.01 -0.40
C ALA A 297 -2.20 7.84 0.58
N LEU A 298 -3.28 7.19 1.01
CA LEU A 298 -3.18 5.96 1.80
C LEU A 298 -3.34 4.76 0.88
N LEU A 299 -2.37 3.84 0.91
CA LEU A 299 -2.44 2.53 0.27
C LEU A 299 -2.41 1.46 1.36
N ALA A 300 -3.56 0.87 1.69
CA ALA A 300 -3.67 -0.13 2.73
C ALA A 300 -3.64 -1.56 2.15
N MET A 301 -2.88 -2.42 2.80
CA MET A 301 -2.77 -3.84 2.50
C MET A 301 -3.11 -4.69 3.74
N SER A 302 -3.72 -5.85 3.50
CA SER A 302 -3.86 -6.89 4.54
C SER A 302 -2.68 -7.85 4.43
N TRP A 303 -1.82 -7.86 5.45
CA TRP A 303 -0.67 -8.77 5.49
C TRP A 303 -1.09 -10.25 5.45
N GLY A 304 -2.21 -10.59 6.10
CA GLY A 304 -2.80 -11.93 6.02
C GLY A 304 -3.23 -12.31 4.59
N ASN A 305 -3.78 -11.36 3.82
CA ASN A 305 -4.15 -11.62 2.41
C ASN A 305 -2.92 -11.83 1.53
N VAL A 306 -1.82 -11.12 1.81
CA VAL A 306 -0.54 -11.32 1.10
C VAL A 306 -0.01 -12.73 1.34
N LEU A 307 0.03 -13.17 2.61
CA LEU A 307 0.48 -14.50 3.01
C LEU A 307 -0.41 -15.62 2.44
N GLY A 308 -1.73 -15.42 2.44
CA GLY A 308 -2.71 -16.38 1.93
C GLY A 308 -2.90 -16.36 0.41
N SER A 309 -2.21 -15.48 -0.32
CA SER A 309 -2.30 -15.43 -1.78
C SER A 309 -1.65 -16.66 -2.43
N ALA A 310 -2.10 -17.01 -3.63
CA ALA A 310 -1.53 -18.15 -4.37
C ALA A 310 -0.03 -17.98 -4.65
N ASN A 311 0.43 -16.74 -4.84
CA ASN A 311 1.83 -16.40 -5.00
C ASN A 311 2.20 -15.19 -4.11
N PRO A 312 2.60 -15.44 -2.84
CA PRO A 312 2.84 -14.38 -1.87
C PRO A 312 4.03 -13.49 -2.22
N ASP A 313 5.09 -14.05 -2.82
CA ASP A 313 6.27 -13.28 -3.23
C ASP A 313 5.93 -12.29 -4.35
N ARG A 314 5.12 -12.73 -5.33
CA ARG A 314 4.59 -11.89 -6.40
C ARG A 314 3.66 -10.81 -5.86
N ALA A 315 2.72 -11.20 -4.99
CA ALA A 315 1.77 -10.27 -4.39
C ALA A 315 2.50 -9.15 -3.64
N LEU A 316 3.44 -9.50 -2.76
CA LEU A 316 4.23 -8.51 -2.04
C LEU A 316 5.08 -7.64 -2.99
N ALA A 317 5.74 -8.24 -4.00
CA ALA A 317 6.55 -7.47 -4.96
C ALA A 317 5.73 -6.37 -5.65
N LYS A 318 4.54 -6.72 -6.14
CA LYS A 318 3.66 -5.81 -6.86
C LYS A 318 3.16 -4.68 -5.97
N ILE A 319 2.81 -4.97 -4.72
CA ILE A 319 2.35 -3.93 -3.77
C ILE A 319 3.47 -2.93 -3.50
N LEU A 320 4.68 -3.42 -3.22
CA LEU A 320 5.84 -2.57 -2.93
C LEU A 320 6.23 -1.71 -4.14
N GLU A 321 6.26 -2.30 -5.33
CA GLU A 321 6.50 -1.58 -6.58
C GLU A 321 5.43 -0.51 -6.85
N THR A 322 4.16 -0.84 -6.62
CA THR A 322 3.06 0.11 -6.80
C THR A 322 3.22 1.27 -5.83
N ALA A 323 3.58 1.02 -4.57
CA ALA A 323 3.82 2.06 -3.58
C ALA A 323 4.96 3.00 -3.99
N GLU A 324 6.09 2.44 -4.47
CA GLU A 324 7.24 3.23 -4.95
C GLU A 324 6.89 4.15 -6.12
N HIS A 325 6.19 3.63 -7.13
CA HIS A 325 5.85 4.41 -8.33
C HIS A 325 4.68 5.36 -8.12
N LEU A 326 3.80 5.07 -7.15
CA LEU A 326 2.79 6.03 -6.73
C LEU A 326 3.48 7.26 -6.14
N GLY A 327 4.43 7.06 -5.21
CA GLY A 327 5.15 8.12 -4.51
C GLY A 327 4.22 9.01 -3.67
N GLY A 328 4.75 9.65 -2.62
CA GLY A 328 3.93 10.47 -1.74
C GLY A 328 2.76 9.69 -1.14
N CYS A 329 3.04 8.50 -0.62
CA CYS A 329 2.01 7.60 -0.09
C CYS A 329 2.39 7.00 1.26
N VAL A 330 1.37 6.65 2.02
CA VAL A 330 1.49 5.85 3.23
C VAL A 330 1.09 4.42 2.90
N LEU A 331 2.05 3.49 2.96
CA LEU A 331 1.79 2.06 2.83
C LEU A 331 1.37 1.52 4.20
N PHE A 332 0.09 1.22 4.35
CA PHE A 332 -0.51 0.84 5.62
C PHE A 332 -0.74 -0.67 5.72
N ALA A 333 -0.20 -1.31 6.75
CA ALA A 333 -0.44 -2.72 7.08
C ALA A 333 -1.18 -2.83 8.42
N ASP A 334 -2.45 -3.22 8.37
CA ASP A 334 -3.26 -3.40 9.58
C ASP A 334 -3.11 -4.82 10.17
N ASP A 335 -3.15 -4.92 11.50
CA ASP A 335 -2.93 -6.14 12.28
C ASP A 335 -1.71 -6.94 11.79
N PHE A 336 -0.59 -6.24 11.62
CA PHE A 336 0.61 -6.77 10.99
C PHE A 336 1.18 -7.97 11.76
N ASP A 337 1.07 -7.94 13.10
CA ASP A 337 1.46 -9.02 14.01
C ASP A 337 0.74 -10.35 13.76
N LYS A 338 -0.49 -10.34 13.24
CA LYS A 338 -1.25 -11.57 12.98
C LYS A 338 -0.60 -12.46 11.93
N GLY A 339 0.11 -11.89 10.95
CA GLY A 339 0.81 -12.70 9.94
C GLY A 339 2.11 -13.34 10.44
N PHE A 340 2.50 -13.06 11.69
CA PHE A 340 3.62 -13.71 12.37
C PHE A 340 3.13 -14.73 13.41
N ALA A 341 1.82 -14.95 13.53
CA ALA A 341 1.28 -16.04 14.32
C ALA A 341 1.78 -17.38 13.79
N GLY A 342 2.47 -18.16 14.64
CA GLY A 342 3.10 -19.41 14.21
C GLY A 342 4.43 -19.23 13.46
N TRP A 343 5.11 -18.09 13.61
CA TRP A 343 6.46 -17.85 13.08
C TRP A 343 7.45 -18.98 13.38
N ASP A 344 7.34 -19.60 14.56
CA ASP A 344 8.19 -20.72 14.99
C ASP A 344 7.73 -22.11 14.48
N SER A 345 6.62 -22.18 13.71
CA SER A 345 6.11 -23.44 13.16
C SER A 345 6.79 -23.76 11.82
N ASN A 346 7.29 -25.00 11.68
CA ASN A 346 8.12 -25.43 10.55
C ASN A 346 7.43 -25.49 9.17
N ALA A 347 6.09 -25.44 9.09
CA ALA A 347 5.36 -25.57 7.83
C ALA A 347 5.05 -24.21 7.17
N ASP A 348 4.44 -23.28 7.90
CA ASP A 348 4.01 -21.97 7.37
C ASP A 348 5.02 -20.83 7.67
N GLY A 349 5.87 -21.00 8.68
CA GLY A 349 6.86 -19.98 9.09
C GLY A 349 7.90 -19.65 8.01
N GLY A 350 8.19 -20.58 7.10
CA GLY A 350 9.15 -20.37 6.01
C GLY A 350 8.74 -19.29 5.02
N VAL A 351 7.44 -19.20 4.69
CA VAL A 351 6.91 -18.17 3.77
C VAL A 351 6.93 -16.80 4.44
N ALA A 352 6.39 -16.70 5.67
CA ALA A 352 6.39 -15.45 6.42
C ALA A 352 7.81 -14.89 6.64
N ARG A 353 8.79 -15.77 6.91
CA ARG A 353 10.20 -15.38 7.07
C ARG A 353 10.83 -14.87 5.77
N ARG A 354 10.55 -15.51 4.64
CA ARG A 354 11.03 -15.04 3.34
C ARG A 354 10.43 -13.68 2.96
N LEU A 355 9.12 -13.51 3.14
CA LEU A 355 8.43 -12.26 2.80
C LEU A 355 8.85 -11.10 3.69
N SER A 356 9.03 -11.34 4.98
CA SER A 356 9.54 -10.32 5.91
C SER A 356 10.97 -9.89 5.56
N GLN A 357 11.84 -10.80 5.12
CA GLN A 357 13.16 -10.43 4.59
C GLN A 357 13.05 -9.54 3.35
N LYS A 358 12.16 -9.88 2.41
CA LYS A 358 11.91 -9.06 1.21
C LYS A 358 11.42 -7.65 1.58
N LEU A 359 10.51 -7.56 2.54
CA LEU A 359 10.01 -6.29 3.07
C LEU A 359 11.13 -5.49 3.76
N LEU A 360 11.96 -6.13 4.58
CA LEU A 360 13.10 -5.50 5.27
C LEU A 360 14.11 -4.91 4.30
N THR A 361 14.43 -5.65 3.24
CA THR A 361 15.34 -5.19 2.18
C THR A 361 14.73 -3.98 1.47
N TRP A 362 13.46 -4.07 1.09
CA TRP A 362 12.74 -2.96 0.45
C TRP A 362 12.69 -1.69 1.32
N MET A 363 12.38 -1.82 2.61
CA MET A 363 12.38 -0.68 3.54
C MET A 363 13.75 -0.02 3.64
N GLN A 364 14.85 -0.75 3.42
CA GLN A 364 16.20 -0.18 3.43
C GLN A 364 16.53 0.52 2.11
N GLU A 365 16.22 -0.12 0.99
CA GLU A 365 16.75 0.25 -0.32
C GLU A 365 15.92 1.32 -1.04
N HIS A 366 14.59 1.34 -0.86
CA HIS A 366 13.74 2.25 -1.63
C HIS A 366 14.09 3.73 -1.38
N VAL A 367 13.98 4.54 -2.41
CA VAL A 367 14.29 5.98 -2.36
C VAL A 367 13.05 6.85 -2.57
N ALA A 368 11.91 6.23 -2.88
CA ALA A 368 10.64 6.89 -3.09
C ALA A 368 10.12 7.51 -1.79
N ASP A 369 9.28 8.55 -1.93
CA ASP A 369 8.63 9.23 -0.81
C ASP A 369 7.47 8.36 -0.26
N VAL A 370 7.80 7.24 0.37
CA VAL A 370 6.84 6.26 0.93
C VAL A 370 7.10 6.08 2.43
N LEU A 371 6.05 6.24 3.24
CA LEU A 371 6.10 5.93 4.67
C LEU A 371 5.31 4.65 4.93
N MET A 372 5.98 3.60 5.39
CA MET A 372 5.30 2.38 5.81
C MET A 372 4.79 2.52 7.25
N ILE A 373 3.51 2.26 7.49
CA ILE A 373 2.91 2.21 8.83
C ILE A 373 2.34 0.82 9.06
N ALA A 374 2.70 0.20 10.18
CA ALA A 374 2.10 -1.06 10.61
C ALA A 374 1.37 -0.88 11.95
N THR A 375 0.17 -1.46 12.09
CA THR A 375 -0.46 -1.60 13.41
C THR A 375 -0.12 -2.95 14.02
N VAL A 376 0.08 -2.95 15.34
CA VAL A 376 0.41 -4.13 16.11
C VAL A 376 -0.34 -4.11 17.42
N ASN A 377 -0.82 -5.26 17.87
CA ASN A 377 -1.36 -5.45 19.21
C ASN A 377 -0.33 -6.14 20.12
N ARG A 378 0.41 -7.12 19.56
CA ARG A 378 1.45 -7.92 20.23
C ARG A 378 2.82 -7.67 19.61
N LEU A 379 3.60 -6.77 20.21
CA LEU A 379 4.90 -6.37 19.66
C LEU A 379 5.91 -7.51 19.67
N GLU A 380 5.82 -8.40 20.66
CA GLU A 380 6.63 -9.60 20.84
C GLU A 380 6.51 -10.63 19.72
N MET A 381 5.44 -10.57 18.92
CA MET A 381 5.23 -11.45 17.76
C MET A 381 6.08 -11.04 16.56
N LEU A 382 6.56 -9.79 16.53
CA LEU A 382 7.36 -9.30 15.41
C LEU A 382 8.83 -9.69 15.55
N PRO A 383 9.48 -10.11 14.44
CA PRO A 383 10.93 -10.21 14.37
C PRO A 383 11.62 -8.91 14.82
N PRO A 384 12.68 -8.98 15.66
CA PRO A 384 13.41 -7.80 16.13
C PRO A 384 13.95 -6.93 14.99
N GLU A 385 14.29 -7.53 13.85
CA GLU A 385 14.76 -6.82 12.66
C GLU A 385 13.69 -5.88 12.09
N LEU A 386 12.42 -6.30 12.10
CA LEU A 386 11.30 -5.45 11.66
C LEU A 386 11.09 -4.31 12.64
N ILE A 387 11.05 -4.60 13.94
CA ILE A 387 10.89 -3.58 14.99
C ILE A 387 11.92 -2.47 14.81
N ARG A 388 13.20 -2.83 14.61
CA ARG A 388 14.29 -1.87 14.38
C ARG A 388 14.10 -1.04 13.11
N ARG A 389 13.53 -1.60 12.03
CA ARG A 389 13.30 -0.85 10.78
C ARG A 389 12.13 0.11 10.89
N PHE A 390 11.10 -0.23 11.65
CA PHE A 390 9.99 0.67 11.92
C PHE A 390 10.30 1.73 13.00
N ASP A 391 11.29 1.50 13.87
CA ASP A 391 11.67 2.47 14.90
C ASP A 391 12.33 3.75 14.33
N ASP A 392 12.67 3.78 13.03
CA ASP A 392 13.12 4.97 12.32
C ASP A 392 12.14 6.15 12.46
N GLY A 393 10.84 5.88 12.27
CA GLY A 393 9.74 6.82 12.54
C GLY A 393 9.18 6.74 13.97
N GLY A 394 9.75 5.85 14.78
CA GLY A 394 9.35 5.57 16.14
C GLY A 394 8.26 4.50 16.27
N ILE A 395 8.27 3.85 17.43
CA ILE A 395 7.18 3.00 17.91
C ILE A 395 6.26 3.87 18.76
N TRP A 396 5.03 4.07 18.30
CA TRP A 396 4.06 4.93 18.96
C TRP A 396 3.01 4.11 19.70
N PHE A 397 2.91 4.35 21.01
CA PHE A 397 1.93 3.73 21.87
C PHE A 397 0.61 4.51 21.86
N VAL A 398 -0.43 3.92 21.29
CA VAL A 398 -1.78 4.48 21.21
C VAL A 398 -2.65 3.83 22.29
N ASP A 399 -2.72 4.47 23.45
CA ASP A 399 -3.42 4.00 24.63
C ASP A 399 -4.92 4.39 24.63
N LEU A 400 -5.64 3.98 25.68
CA LEU A 400 -6.98 4.44 25.99
C LEU A 400 -7.00 5.96 26.20
N PRO A 401 -8.03 6.66 25.70
CA PRO A 401 -8.12 8.10 25.80
C PRO A 401 -8.24 8.57 27.26
N ASP A 402 -7.70 9.74 27.56
CA ASP A 402 -7.93 10.46 28.83
C ASP A 402 -9.32 11.14 28.86
N ASN A 403 -9.62 11.96 29.87
CA ASN A 403 -10.94 12.60 29.96
C ASN A 403 -11.14 13.64 28.84
N GLY A 404 -10.10 14.43 28.54
CA GLY A 404 -10.11 15.38 27.44
C GLY A 404 -10.38 14.74 26.08
N ALA A 405 -9.61 13.71 25.75
CA ALA A 405 -9.76 12.95 24.51
C ALA A 405 -11.12 12.24 24.45
N ARG A 406 -11.59 11.63 25.56
CA ARG A 406 -12.95 11.06 25.60
C ARG A 406 -14.02 12.10 25.30
N TYR A 407 -13.91 13.31 25.86
CA TYR A 407 -14.83 14.41 25.59
C TYR A 407 -14.85 14.78 24.11
N GLU A 408 -13.69 14.89 23.48
CA GLU A 408 -13.58 15.17 22.03
C GLU A 408 -14.20 14.04 21.19
N ILE A 409 -13.92 12.78 21.52
CA ILE A 409 -14.48 11.61 20.84
C ILE A 409 -16.02 11.58 20.97
N PHE A 410 -16.55 11.86 22.16
CA PHE A 410 -18.01 11.97 22.36
C PHE A 410 -18.61 13.06 21.49
N ASN A 411 -18.06 14.27 21.51
CA ASN A 411 -18.60 15.38 20.72
C ASN A 411 -18.54 15.09 19.21
N LEU A 412 -17.49 14.44 18.72
CA LEU A 412 -17.37 14.04 17.32
C LEU A 412 -18.52 13.11 16.91
N HIS A 413 -18.77 12.05 17.67
CA HIS A 413 -19.85 11.11 17.35
C HIS A 413 -21.24 11.70 17.61
N LEU A 414 -21.40 12.52 18.65
CA LEU A 414 -22.66 13.21 18.95
C LEU A 414 -23.02 14.21 17.85
N ALA A 415 -22.05 14.97 17.32
CA ALA A 415 -22.27 15.88 16.20
C ALA A 415 -22.70 15.13 14.93
N GLN A 416 -22.15 13.93 14.70
CA GLN A 416 -22.50 13.08 13.56
C GLN A 416 -23.95 12.57 13.61
N TYR A 417 -24.41 12.08 14.75
CA TYR A 417 -25.74 11.45 14.88
C TYR A 417 -26.84 12.40 15.41
N PHE A 418 -26.47 13.44 16.15
CA PHE A 418 -27.36 14.41 16.78
C PHE A 418 -26.94 15.87 16.44
N PRO A 419 -26.86 16.23 15.14
CA PRO A 419 -26.37 17.54 14.71
C PRO A 419 -27.23 18.70 15.21
N GLN A 420 -28.51 18.48 15.51
CA GLN A 420 -29.39 19.52 16.05
C GLN A 420 -29.00 19.95 17.48
N GLN A 421 -28.33 19.08 18.23
CA GLN A 421 -27.92 19.33 19.62
C GLN A 421 -26.41 19.59 19.75
N PHE A 422 -25.59 18.96 18.90
CA PHE A 422 -24.11 18.98 19.01
C PHE A 422 -23.41 19.43 17.72
N GLY A 423 -24.15 19.90 16.71
CA GLY A 423 -23.57 20.38 15.46
C GLY A 423 -22.82 21.71 15.61
N GLU A 424 -22.11 22.09 14.55
CA GLU A 424 -21.33 23.33 14.51
C GLU A 424 -22.21 24.57 14.80
N GLY A 425 -21.77 25.42 15.72
CA GLY A 425 -22.48 26.64 16.13
C GLY A 425 -23.54 26.46 17.23
N GLN A 426 -23.81 25.22 17.67
CA GLN A 426 -24.69 24.97 18.83
C GLN A 426 -23.92 25.07 20.15
N GLN A 427 -24.56 25.61 21.19
CA GLN A 427 -24.02 25.54 22.54
C GLN A 427 -24.24 24.13 23.09
N ASN A 428 -23.21 23.58 23.74
CA ASN A 428 -23.28 22.25 24.34
C ASN A 428 -24.44 22.18 25.35
N PRO A 429 -25.43 21.28 25.16
CA PRO A 429 -26.63 21.24 26.00
C PRO A 429 -26.37 20.73 27.40
N TRP A 430 -25.19 20.14 27.68
CA TRP A 430 -24.85 19.56 28.96
C TRP A 430 -23.86 20.41 29.75
N SER A 431 -24.09 20.51 31.05
CA SER A 431 -23.19 21.17 32.00
C SER A 431 -21.88 20.41 32.18
N ASP A 432 -20.84 21.11 32.63
CA ASP A 432 -19.53 20.49 32.90
C ASP A 432 -19.63 19.35 33.91
N ARG A 433 -20.50 19.46 34.92
CA ARG A 433 -20.75 18.38 35.90
C ARG A 433 -21.36 17.12 35.26
N GLN A 434 -22.27 17.30 34.31
CA GLN A 434 -22.85 16.19 33.56
C GLN A 434 -21.79 15.49 32.71
N TRP A 435 -20.93 16.28 32.04
CA TRP A 435 -19.79 15.76 31.30
C TRP A 435 -18.82 14.99 32.18
N TYR A 436 -18.38 15.55 33.31
CA TYR A 436 -17.50 14.83 34.25
C TYR A 436 -18.07 13.47 34.66
N SER A 437 -19.36 13.41 34.99
CA SER A 437 -19.98 12.16 35.37
C SER A 437 -19.99 11.16 34.22
N LEU A 438 -20.34 11.58 33.00
CA LEU A 438 -20.34 10.70 31.84
C LEU A 438 -18.93 10.19 31.51
N LEU A 439 -17.93 11.07 31.55
CA LEU A 439 -16.53 10.71 31.27
C LEU A 439 -16.00 9.73 32.32
N SER A 440 -16.41 9.88 33.58
CA SER A 440 -16.12 8.92 34.65
C SER A 440 -16.83 7.57 34.44
N ASP A 441 -18.08 7.56 34.00
CA ASP A 441 -18.84 6.32 33.71
C ASP A 441 -18.18 5.51 32.57
N TYR A 442 -17.51 6.20 31.65
CA TYR A 442 -16.77 5.64 30.51
C TYR A 442 -15.25 5.58 30.72
N ALA A 443 -14.77 5.69 31.97
CA ALA A 443 -13.36 5.56 32.27
C ALA A 443 -12.82 4.20 31.79
N GLY A 444 -11.77 4.22 30.95
CA GLY A 444 -11.20 3.03 30.34
C GLY A 444 -11.94 2.52 29.10
N ALA A 445 -12.95 3.23 28.58
CA ALA A 445 -13.57 2.89 27.31
C ALA A 445 -12.65 3.21 26.12
N THR A 446 -12.64 2.34 25.12
CA THR A 446 -11.97 2.61 23.85
C THR A 446 -12.76 3.64 23.01
N PRO A 447 -12.11 4.40 22.11
CA PRO A 447 -12.79 5.26 21.15
C PRO A 447 -13.89 4.52 20.36
N ALA A 448 -13.61 3.29 19.94
CA ALA A 448 -14.58 2.44 19.23
C ALA A 448 -15.82 2.10 20.08
N GLU A 449 -15.65 1.83 21.37
CA GLU A 449 -16.77 1.58 22.29
C GLU A 449 -17.62 2.83 22.52
N ILE A 450 -16.99 4.00 22.64
CA ILE A 450 -17.68 5.29 22.78
C ILE A 450 -18.52 5.56 21.53
N GLY A 451 -17.92 5.47 20.33
CA GLY A 451 -18.64 5.67 19.08
C GLY A 451 -19.81 4.70 18.88
N ASN A 452 -19.60 3.42 19.19
CA ASN A 452 -20.66 2.42 19.15
C ASN A 452 -21.79 2.68 20.16
N ALA A 453 -21.47 3.19 21.35
CA ALA A 453 -22.48 3.57 22.33
C ALA A 453 -23.36 4.71 21.80
N VAL A 454 -22.75 5.77 21.26
CA VAL A 454 -23.51 6.90 20.67
C VAL A 454 -24.37 6.43 19.49
N LYS A 455 -23.81 5.60 18.60
CA LYS A 455 -24.54 5.02 17.47
C LYS A 455 -25.78 4.23 17.92
N ARG A 456 -25.64 3.36 18.93
CA ARG A 456 -26.77 2.58 19.47
C ARG A 456 -27.84 3.43 20.11
N CYS A 457 -27.47 4.53 20.77
CA CYS A 457 -28.44 5.51 21.26
C CYS A 457 -29.21 6.15 20.09
N ALA A 458 -28.54 6.48 18.99
CA ALA A 458 -29.20 7.03 17.80
C ALA A 458 -30.15 6.02 17.14
N GLU A 459 -29.74 4.76 17.00
CA GLU A 459 -30.59 3.67 16.51
C GLU A 459 -31.83 3.49 17.40
N ARG A 460 -31.66 3.50 18.72
CA ARG A 460 -32.76 3.38 19.67
C ARG A 460 -33.72 4.56 19.60
N ALA A 461 -33.22 5.80 19.56
CA ALA A 461 -34.02 7.02 19.44
C ALA A 461 -34.87 6.99 18.17
N TYR A 462 -34.30 6.53 17.06
CA TYR A 462 -35.02 6.32 15.81
C TYR A 462 -36.13 5.26 15.95
N CYS A 463 -35.84 4.09 16.51
CA CYS A 463 -36.83 3.02 16.74
C CYS A 463 -37.96 3.43 17.70
N GLN A 464 -37.69 4.35 18.63
CA GLN A 464 -38.67 4.86 19.60
C GLN A 464 -39.49 6.06 19.07
N GLY A 465 -39.28 6.46 17.81
CA GLY A 465 -40.01 7.58 17.20
C GLY A 465 -39.58 8.97 17.68
N THR A 466 -38.39 9.08 18.30
CA THR A 466 -37.82 10.36 18.76
C THR A 466 -36.44 10.62 18.10
N PRO A 467 -36.35 10.60 16.76
CA PRO A 467 -35.07 10.75 16.08
C PRO A 467 -34.42 12.11 16.39
N GLY A 468 -33.10 12.11 16.56
CA GLY A 468 -32.31 13.33 16.73
C GLY A 468 -32.30 13.94 18.13
N LYS A 469 -32.90 13.28 19.13
CA LYS A 469 -32.78 13.66 20.55
C LYS A 469 -31.96 12.62 21.32
N ILE A 470 -31.02 13.10 22.13
CA ILE A 470 -30.27 12.29 23.08
C ILE A 470 -30.27 12.92 24.47
N GLU A 471 -30.48 12.09 25.48
CA GLU A 471 -30.34 12.45 26.88
C GLU A 471 -29.13 11.73 27.51
N LEU A 472 -28.60 12.29 28.60
CA LEU A 472 -27.49 11.67 29.33
C LEU A 472 -27.87 10.29 29.91
N ALA A 473 -29.16 10.09 30.21
CA ALA A 473 -29.69 8.81 30.66
C ALA A 473 -29.55 7.70 29.60
N ASP A 474 -29.62 8.04 28.31
CA ASP A 474 -29.50 7.06 27.23
C ASP A 474 -28.08 6.49 27.13
N LEU A 475 -27.07 7.35 27.28
CA LEU A 475 -25.66 6.92 27.29
C LEU A 475 -25.34 6.11 28.54
N ARG A 476 -25.84 6.52 29.71
CA ARG A 476 -25.69 5.71 30.94
C ARG A 476 -26.37 4.35 30.82
N TYR A 477 -27.58 4.31 30.26
CA TYR A 477 -28.23 3.04 29.96
C TYR A 477 -27.35 2.22 29.03
N GLN A 478 -26.85 2.80 27.94
CA GLN A 478 -26.03 2.10 26.97
C GLN A 478 -24.73 1.55 27.59
N ARG A 479 -24.12 2.27 28.53
CA ARG A 479 -22.96 1.82 29.30
C ARG A 479 -23.23 0.54 30.10
N THR A 480 -24.46 0.31 30.57
CA THR A 480 -24.84 -0.94 31.27
C THR A 480 -25.02 -2.14 30.32
N GLN A 481 -25.14 -1.90 29.02
CA GLN A 481 -25.39 -2.94 28.02
C GLN A 481 -24.12 -3.63 27.51
N PHE A 482 -22.93 -3.18 27.92
CA PHE A 482 -21.67 -3.81 27.54
C PHE A 482 -20.59 -3.68 28.62
N VAL A 483 -19.66 -4.63 28.62
CA VAL A 483 -18.46 -4.61 29.46
C VAL A 483 -17.32 -3.97 28.67
N LEU A 484 -16.54 -3.08 29.29
CA LEU A 484 -15.44 -2.40 28.62
C LEU A 484 -14.33 -3.38 28.24
N SER A 485 -13.64 -3.14 27.13
CA SER A 485 -12.44 -3.89 26.74
C SER A 485 -11.34 -3.80 27.80
N SER A 486 -11.18 -2.66 28.46
CA SER A 486 -10.28 -2.47 29.61
C SER A 486 -10.56 -3.38 30.80
N GLN A 487 -11.81 -3.82 30.95
CA GLN A 487 -12.23 -4.74 32.01
C GLN A 487 -12.12 -6.20 31.54
N ARG A 488 -12.57 -6.48 30.30
CA ARG A 488 -12.54 -7.83 29.71
C ARG A 488 -11.13 -8.36 29.48
N SER A 489 -10.23 -7.50 29.01
CA SER A 489 -8.84 -7.83 28.66
C SER A 489 -7.86 -7.02 29.52
N SER A 490 -8.17 -6.85 30.82
CA SER A 490 -7.37 -6.04 31.73
C SER A 490 -5.92 -6.53 31.83
N GLU A 491 -5.71 -7.84 31.93
CA GLU A 491 -4.38 -8.47 31.97
C GLU A 491 -3.58 -8.21 30.68
N GLU A 492 -4.20 -8.39 29.51
CA GLU A 492 -3.55 -8.16 28.21
C GLU A 492 -3.16 -6.69 28.03
N ILE A 493 -4.06 -5.77 28.39
CA ILE A 493 -3.81 -4.32 28.29
C ILE A 493 -2.69 -3.92 29.26
N GLN A 494 -2.69 -4.47 30.48
CA GLN A 494 -1.62 -4.20 31.43
C GLN A 494 -0.28 -4.80 30.97
N ALA A 495 -0.29 -5.99 30.37
CA ALA A 495 0.92 -6.60 29.80
C ALA A 495 1.51 -5.72 28.68
N ILE A 496 0.66 -5.24 27.76
CA ILE A 496 1.03 -4.30 26.71
C ILE A 496 1.63 -3.01 27.32
N ARG A 497 0.97 -2.42 28.33
CA ARG A 497 1.45 -1.19 29.00
C ARG A 497 2.77 -1.38 29.73
N ASN A 498 2.98 -2.53 30.37
CA ASN A 498 4.23 -2.84 31.06
C ASN A 498 5.41 -2.90 30.07
N GLN A 499 5.15 -3.36 28.84
CA GLN A 499 6.15 -3.38 27.77
C GLN A 499 6.26 -2.02 27.04
N ALA A 500 5.29 -1.11 27.20
CA ALA A 500 5.23 0.16 26.49
C ALA A 500 6.35 1.15 26.86
N SER A 501 7.20 0.85 27.83
CA SER A 501 8.38 1.65 28.19
C SER A 501 9.34 1.90 27.01
N PHE A 502 9.35 1.01 26.02
CA PHE A 502 10.17 1.15 24.81
C PHE A 502 9.51 2.01 23.71
N ALA A 503 8.25 2.40 23.87
CA ALA A 503 7.48 3.13 22.88
C ALA A 503 7.24 4.59 23.30
N ARG A 504 7.13 5.48 22.31
CA ARG A 504 6.76 6.89 22.52
C ARG A 504 5.26 6.99 22.71
N PRO A 505 4.76 7.71 23.73
CA PRO A 505 3.32 7.90 23.87
C PRO A 505 2.77 8.74 22.72
N ALA A 506 1.63 8.33 22.15
CA ALA A 506 0.94 9.11 21.11
C ALA A 506 0.20 10.33 21.67
N SER A 507 -0.20 10.26 22.94
CA SER A 507 -0.90 11.31 23.70
C SER A 507 -0.04 11.86 24.83
N GLY A 508 -0.11 13.16 25.08
CA GLY A 508 0.44 13.82 26.25
C GLY A 508 -0.40 13.59 27.51
N SER A 509 -0.06 14.29 28.59
CA SER A 509 -0.90 14.34 29.79
C SER A 509 -2.17 15.15 29.56
N ASP A 510 -3.27 14.75 30.21
CA ASP A 510 -4.55 15.45 30.10
C ASP A 510 -4.41 16.89 30.65
N ARG A 511 -4.48 17.86 29.74
CA ARG A 511 -4.51 19.30 30.06
C ARG A 511 -5.89 19.92 29.89
N SER A 512 -6.90 19.09 29.62
CA SER A 512 -8.26 19.56 29.43
C SER A 512 -8.83 20.06 30.76
N LYS A 513 -9.92 20.82 30.67
CA LYS A 513 -10.68 21.17 31.88
C LYS A 513 -11.17 19.94 32.63
N PHE A 514 -11.30 18.77 31.97
CA PHE A 514 -11.75 17.52 32.58
C PHE A 514 -10.62 16.65 33.16
N ALA A 515 -9.38 17.14 33.14
CA ALA A 515 -8.24 16.43 33.71
C ALA A 515 -8.49 16.08 35.17
N VAL A 516 -8.10 14.86 35.57
CA VAL A 516 -8.14 14.46 36.97
C VAL A 516 -6.96 15.13 37.66
N THR A 517 -7.23 16.09 38.54
CA THR A 517 -6.19 16.65 39.42
C THR A 517 -5.64 15.54 40.30
N GLU A 518 -4.36 15.20 40.16
CA GLU A 518 -3.67 14.38 41.14
C GLU A 518 -3.73 15.11 42.49
N GLN A 519 -4.54 14.61 43.41
CA GLN A 519 -4.42 14.99 44.80
C GLN A 519 -3.34 14.09 45.39
N GLU A 520 -2.21 14.68 45.79
CA GLU A 520 -1.30 14.00 46.70
C GLU A 520 -2.11 13.60 47.94
N LEU A 521 -2.42 12.29 48.07
CA LEU A 521 -3.19 11.75 49.18
C LEU A 521 -2.46 11.95 50.52
N PHE A 522 -1.16 12.24 50.48
CA PHE A 522 -0.31 12.50 51.63
C PHE A 522 0.69 13.61 51.28
N GLU A 523 0.59 14.76 51.96
CA GLU A 523 1.74 15.68 52.04
C GLU A 523 2.88 14.95 52.74
N TYR A 524 3.95 14.63 52.02
CA TYR A 524 5.17 14.15 52.65
C TYR A 524 5.80 15.30 53.46
N LYS A 525 5.52 15.34 54.77
CA LYS A 525 6.33 16.15 55.70
C LYS A 525 7.65 15.42 55.93
N ALA A 526 8.71 15.91 55.29
CA ALA A 526 10.06 15.46 55.59
C ALA A 526 10.30 15.52 57.11
N PRO A 527 10.84 14.46 57.73
CA PRO A 527 11.17 14.51 59.15
C PRO A 527 12.18 15.65 59.38
N ILE A 528 11.85 16.55 60.29
CA ILE A 528 12.78 17.56 60.78
C ILE A 528 13.88 16.78 61.51
N TYR A 529 15.03 16.63 60.88
CA TYR A 529 16.23 16.16 61.55
C TYR A 529 16.70 17.29 62.46
N ASP A 530 16.48 17.13 63.77
CA ASP A 530 17.09 18.00 64.77
C ASP A 530 18.58 17.62 64.84
N PRO A 531 19.52 18.51 64.44
CA PRO A 531 20.92 18.17 64.53
C PRO A 531 21.35 18.29 65.99
N VAL A 532 21.58 17.12 66.60
CA VAL A 532 22.40 16.88 67.80
C VAL A 532 21.74 17.18 69.16
N GLN A 533 21.52 16.11 69.93
CA GLN A 533 22.09 15.97 71.28
C GLN A 533 22.79 14.63 71.42
#